data_AF-A0A0T5PDK7-F1
#
_entry.id   AF-A0A0T5PDK7-F1
#
_cell.length_a   1.000
_cell.length_b   1.000
_cell.length_c   1.000
_cell.angle_alpha   90.00
_cell.angle_beta   90.00
_cell.angle_gamma   90.00
#
_symmetry.space_group_name_H-M   'P 1'
#
loop_
_entity.id
_entity.type
_entity.pdbx_description
1 polymer ?
#
loop_
_entity_poly.entity_id
_entity_poly.type
_entity_poly.pdbx_seq_one_letter_code
_entity_poly.pdbx_strand_id
1 'polypeptide(L)'
;MLPARFDSAAAQTVTENLMVRRGRPLTVGAGQVAFAGALGLQVLIAARRQWAQSDIAFEVSEPSDALLDACRALGIAGSEIGISPDPEVAA
;
A
#
# COMPACT_ATOMS: atom_id res chain seq x y z
N MET A 1 9.58 2.12 -2.04
CA MET A 1 8.94 2.83 -3.16
C MET A 1 8.20 1.83 -4.01
N LEU A 2 6.92 2.08 -4.30
CA LEU A 2 6.11 1.28 -5.24
C LEU A 2 6.42 1.68 -6.69
N PRO A 3 6.37 0.76 -7.66
CA PRO A 3 6.60 1.09 -9.06
C PRO A 3 5.50 2.01 -9.62
N ALA A 4 5.82 2.76 -10.68
CA ALA A 4 4.85 3.66 -11.33
C ALA A 4 3.62 2.92 -11.86
N ARG A 5 3.80 1.69 -12.33
CA ARG A 5 2.70 0.79 -12.68
C ARG A 5 2.64 -0.34 -11.65
N PHE A 6 1.60 -0.32 -10.82
CA PHE A 6 1.42 -1.25 -9.71
C PHE A 6 0.21 -2.17 -9.93
N ASP A 7 0.40 -3.20 -10.74
CA ASP A 7 -0.63 -4.14 -11.16
C ASP A 7 -0.11 -5.59 -11.13
N SER A 8 -0.76 -6.49 -11.86
CA SER A 8 -0.37 -7.90 -11.90
C SER A 8 1.05 -8.14 -12.42
N ALA A 9 1.58 -7.28 -13.31
CA ALA A 9 2.94 -7.42 -13.81
C ALA A 9 3.99 -7.09 -12.74
N ALA A 10 3.67 -6.17 -11.82
CA ALA A 10 4.56 -5.77 -10.74
C ALA A 10 4.32 -6.52 -9.42
N ALA A 11 3.18 -7.19 -9.27
CA ALA A 11 2.72 -7.76 -8.00
C ALA A 11 3.73 -8.74 -7.37
N GLN A 12 4.33 -9.63 -8.17
CA GLN A 12 5.30 -10.60 -7.66
C GLN A 12 6.54 -9.90 -7.10
N THR A 13 7.20 -9.05 -7.90
CA THR A 13 8.41 -8.35 -7.49
C THR A 13 8.17 -7.47 -6.26
N VAL A 14 7.02 -6.78 -6.19
CA VAL A 14 6.69 -5.97 -5.00
C VAL A 14 6.49 -6.87 -3.77
N THR A 15 5.80 -8.01 -3.91
CA THR A 15 5.60 -8.96 -2.80
C THR A 15 6.93 -9.45 -2.25
N GLU A 16 7.84 -9.91 -3.11
CA GLU A 16 9.18 -10.36 -2.71
C GLU A 16 9.94 -9.26 -1.96
N ASN A 17 9.91 -8.03 -2.50
CA ASN A 17 10.50 -6.86 -1.88
C ASN A 17 9.92 -6.57 -0.48
N LEU A 18 8.60 -6.69 -0.30
CA LEU A 18 7.97 -6.50 1.00
C LEU A 18 8.40 -7.61 1.97
N MET A 19 8.36 -8.87 1.55
CA MET A 19 8.67 -10.01 2.42
C MET A 19 10.11 -9.99 2.95
N VAL A 20 11.09 -9.51 2.18
CA VAL A 20 12.47 -9.32 2.66
C VAL A 20 12.57 -8.30 3.81
N ARG A 21 11.56 -7.44 3.99
CA ARG A 21 11.50 -6.43 5.06
C ARG A 21 10.56 -6.82 6.20
N ARG A 22 10.01 -8.04 6.18
CA ARG A 22 9.13 -8.55 7.24
C ARG A 22 9.84 -8.55 8.60
N GLY A 23 9.06 -8.34 9.66
CA GLY A 23 9.55 -8.38 11.04
C GLY A 23 10.07 -7.03 11.58
N ARG A 24 9.93 -5.94 10.80
CA ARG A 24 10.25 -4.58 11.23
C ARG A 24 9.22 -3.57 10.69
N PRO A 25 9.05 -2.41 11.35
CA PRO A 25 8.23 -1.32 10.83
C PRO A 25 8.59 -0.98 9.38
N LEU A 26 7.58 -0.73 8.55
CA LEU A 26 7.77 -0.48 7.13
C LEU A 26 6.88 0.66 6.63
N THR A 27 7.52 1.69 6.07
CA THR A 27 6.85 2.76 5.32
C THR A 27 7.14 2.57 3.83
N VAL A 28 6.09 2.60 3.02
CA VAL A 28 6.13 2.37 1.58
C VAL A 28 5.70 3.63 0.85
N GLY A 29 6.65 4.33 0.23
CA GLY A 29 6.33 5.50 -0.59
C GLY A 29 5.60 5.13 -1.88
N ALA A 30 4.49 5.83 -2.13
CA ALA A 30 3.57 5.60 -3.24
C ALA A 30 3.41 6.79 -4.19
N GLY A 31 4.17 7.86 -4.02
CA GLY A 31 4.00 9.11 -4.78
C GLY A 31 4.24 8.98 -6.29
N GLN A 32 5.03 7.99 -6.72
CA GLN A 32 5.31 7.76 -8.14
C GLN A 32 4.30 6.86 -8.84
N VAL A 33 3.31 6.30 -8.12
CA VAL A 33 2.31 5.40 -8.71
C VAL A 33 1.44 6.20 -9.69
N ALA A 34 1.48 5.86 -10.98
CA ALA A 34 0.66 6.46 -12.02
C ALA A 34 -0.51 5.55 -12.43
N PHE A 35 -0.47 4.27 -12.05
CA PHE A 35 -1.54 3.31 -12.28
C PHE A 35 -1.49 2.19 -11.25
N ALA A 36 -2.63 1.83 -10.66
CA ALA A 36 -2.76 0.66 -9.82
C ALA A 36 -3.91 -0.25 -10.27
N GLY A 37 -3.65 -1.55 -10.34
CA GLY A 37 -4.64 -2.58 -10.64
C GLY A 37 -5.05 -3.37 -9.39
N ALA A 38 -6.14 -4.15 -9.48
CA ALA A 38 -6.69 -4.91 -8.36
C ALA A 38 -5.65 -5.81 -7.66
N LEU A 39 -4.83 -6.54 -8.43
CA LEU A 39 -3.79 -7.40 -7.84
C LEU A 39 -2.69 -6.61 -7.15
N GLY A 40 -2.36 -5.40 -7.64
CA GLY A 40 -1.43 -4.50 -6.94
C GLY A 40 -2.00 -4.10 -5.59
N LEU A 41 -3.23 -3.58 -5.55
CA LEU A 41 -3.87 -3.19 -4.27
C LEU A 41 -3.96 -4.37 -3.30
N GLN A 42 -4.28 -5.57 -3.79
CA GLN A 42 -4.32 -6.77 -2.97
C GLN A 42 -2.97 -7.10 -2.30
N VAL A 43 -1.84 -6.81 -2.96
CA VAL A 43 -0.50 -6.96 -2.37
C VAL A 43 -0.34 -6.04 -1.15
N LEU A 44 -0.81 -4.78 -1.22
CA LEU A 44 -0.75 -3.86 -0.07
C LEU A 44 -1.70 -4.29 1.06
N ILE A 45 -2.91 -4.75 0.73
CA ILE A 45 -3.86 -5.27 1.73
C ILE A 45 -3.23 -6.47 2.46
N ALA A 46 -2.67 -7.42 1.71
CA ALA A 46 -2.02 -8.60 2.28
C ALA A 46 -0.82 -8.21 3.14
N ALA A 47 0.00 -7.25 2.70
CA ALA A 47 1.14 -6.76 3.45
C ALA A 47 0.71 -6.07 4.75
N ARG A 48 -0.25 -5.15 4.72
CA ARG A 48 -0.79 -4.49 5.92
C ARG A 48 -1.28 -5.52 6.94
N ARG A 49 -2.09 -6.49 6.49
CA ARG A 49 -2.59 -7.58 7.36
C ARG A 49 -1.44 -8.41 7.94
N GLN A 50 -0.45 -8.74 7.13
CA GLN A 50 0.70 -9.52 7.56
C GLN A 50 1.53 -8.80 8.64
N TRP A 51 1.66 -7.48 8.56
CA TRP A 51 2.35 -6.67 9.57
C TRP A 51 1.51 -6.52 10.84
N ALA A 52 0.21 -6.26 10.68
CA ALA A 52 -0.72 -6.16 11.81
C ALA A 52 -0.80 -7.44 12.65
N GLN A 53 -0.68 -8.63 12.04
CA GLN A 53 -0.61 -9.91 12.77
C GLN A 53 0.56 -9.99 13.76
N SER A 54 1.64 -9.25 13.51
CA SER A 54 2.82 -9.21 14.37
C SER A 54 2.86 -7.95 15.23
N ASP A 55 1.78 -7.15 15.23
CA ASP A 55 1.70 -5.82 15.86
C ASP A 55 2.81 -4.86 15.41
N ILE A 56 3.18 -4.96 14.13
CA ILE A 56 4.25 -4.14 13.53
C ILE A 56 3.61 -3.08 12.63
N ALA A 57 4.09 -1.84 12.73
CA ALA A 57 3.62 -0.73 11.92
C ALA A 57 3.89 -0.95 10.42
N PHE A 58 2.85 -0.72 9.61
CA PHE A 58 2.92 -0.71 8.14
C PHE A 58 2.15 0.50 7.61
N GLU A 59 2.84 1.33 6.84
CA GLU A 59 2.29 2.58 6.32
C GLU A 59 2.58 2.74 4.83
N VAL A 60 1.61 3.27 4.10
CA VAL A 60 1.79 3.78 2.74
C VAL A 60 1.85 5.30 2.81
N SER A 61 3.01 5.86 2.50
CA SER A 61 3.26 7.30 2.55
C SER A 61 3.10 7.94 1.17
N GLU A 62 2.65 9.19 1.17
CA GLU A 62 2.51 10.02 -0.04
C GLU A 62 1.73 9.29 -1.16
N PRO A 63 0.50 8.80 -0.90
CA PRO A 63 -0.28 8.14 -1.94
C PRO A 63 -0.56 9.11 -3.08
N SER A 64 -0.25 8.70 -4.31
CA SER A 64 -0.59 9.49 -5.49
C SER A 64 -2.10 9.51 -5.74
N ASP A 65 -2.58 10.52 -6.45
CA ASP A 65 -3.98 10.61 -6.86
C ASP A 65 -4.42 9.37 -7.64
N ALA A 66 -3.55 8.84 -8.51
CA ALA A 66 -3.84 7.63 -9.29
C ALA A 66 -4.02 6.37 -8.41
N LEU A 67 -3.28 6.27 -7.30
CA LEU A 67 -3.46 5.18 -6.34
C LEU A 67 -4.79 5.34 -5.60
N LEU A 68 -5.11 6.55 -5.15
CA LEU A 68 -6.36 6.87 -4.46
C LEU A 68 -7.59 6.67 -5.38
N ASP A 69 -7.48 7.04 -6.65
CA ASP A 69 -8.51 6.81 -7.68
C ASP A 69 -8.74 5.31 -7.89
N ALA A 70 -7.67 4.51 -7.97
CA ALA A 70 -7.79 3.05 -8.11
C ALA A 70 -8.46 2.41 -6.88
N CYS A 71 -8.13 2.87 -5.68
CA CYS A 71 -8.81 2.47 -4.44
C CYS A 71 -10.32 2.78 -4.51
N ARG A 72 -10.68 4.01 -4.88
CA ARG A 72 -12.09 4.42 -5.05
C ARG A 72 -12.83 3.60 -6.10
N ALA A 73 -12.20 3.36 -7.25
CA ALA A 73 -12.78 2.58 -8.34
C ALA A 73 -13.05 1.11 -7.96
N LEU A 74 -12.24 0.55 -7.06
CA LEU A 74 -12.36 -0.84 -6.59
C LEU A 74 -13.07 -0.97 -5.24
N GLY A 75 -13.55 0.13 -4.66
CA GLY A 75 -14.25 0.14 -3.37
C GLY A 75 -13.36 -0.22 -2.18
N ILE A 76 -12.06 0.07 -2.26
CA ILE A 76 -11.07 -0.23 -1.22
C ILE A 76 -10.78 1.05 -0.45
N ALA A 77 -10.89 1.01 0.88
CA ALA A 77 -10.55 2.15 1.71
C ALA A 77 -9.02 2.33 1.80
N GLY A 78 -8.52 3.56 1.86
CA GLY A 78 -7.08 3.82 2.00
C GLY A 78 -6.48 3.16 3.24
N SER A 79 -7.24 3.10 4.33
CA SER A 79 -6.85 2.40 5.56
C SER A 79 -6.64 0.90 5.36
N GLU A 80 -7.28 0.24 4.39
CA GLU A 80 -7.06 -1.19 4.10
C GLU A 80 -5.69 -1.46 3.47
N ILE A 81 -5.13 -0.48 2.78
CA ILE A 81 -3.81 -0.59 2.13
C ILE A 81 -2.67 0.05 2.91
N GLY A 82 -2.94 0.66 4.07
CA GLY A 82 -1.89 1.24 4.91
C GLY A 82 -1.79 2.76 4.87
N ILE A 83 -2.72 3.46 4.22
CA ILE A 83 -2.77 4.92 4.27
C ILE A 83 -3.36 5.32 5.63
N SER A 84 -2.57 6.03 6.43
CA SER A 84 -3.02 6.62 7.69
C SER A 84 -4.10 7.68 7.37
N PRO A 85 -5.20 7.75 8.13
CA PRO A 85 -6.09 8.91 8.05
C PRO A 85 -5.28 10.17 8.39
N ASP A 86 -5.55 11.26 7.66
CA ASP A 86 -4.85 12.54 7.82
C ASP A 86 -4.84 12.95 9.32
N PRO A 87 -3.69 13.24 9.94
CA PRO A 87 -3.63 13.65 11.34
C PRO A 87 -4.43 14.94 11.64
N GLU A 88 -4.80 15.72 10.62
CA GLU A 88 -5.55 16.98 10.79
C GLU A 88 -7.05 16.79 11.11
N VAL A 89 -7.63 15.60 10.96
CA VAL A 89 -9.04 15.32 11.29
C VAL A 89 -9.21 14.76 12.71
N ALA A 90 -8.13 14.61 13.47
CA ALA A 90 -8.12 13.98 14.80
C ALA A 90 -8.06 14.98 15.98
N ALA A 91 -8.26 16.28 15.75
CA ALA A 91 -8.22 17.33 16.77
C ALA A 91 -9.58 18.04 16.93
#